data_AF-A0A965UQA6-F1
#
_entry.id   AF-A0A965UQA6-F1
#
_cell.length_a   1.000
_cell.length_b   1.000
_cell.length_c   1.000
_cell.angle_alpha   90.00
_cell.angle_beta   90.00
_cell.angle_gamma   90.00
#
_symmetry.space_group_name_H-M   'P 1'
#
loop_
_entity.id
_entity.type
_entity.pdbx_description
1 polymer ?
#
loop_
_entity_poly.entity_id
_entity_poly.type
_entity_poly.pdbx_seq_one_letter_code
_entity_poly.pdbx_strand_id
1 'polypeptide(L)'
;MKSFLKFNEVNPRVYDQFKEIANLYISKGERRIKAETICEIIRFQLMKEFNDEHKFIRFFAQDYAKKFENDFPQHVGIFTKRLVNFELED
;
A
#
# COMPACT_ATOMS: atom_id res chain seq x y z
N MET A 1 -15.24 -8.36 -4.77
CA MET A 1 -14.09 -7.44 -4.65
C MET A 1 -13.36 -7.46 -5.98
N LYS A 2 -13.00 -6.31 -6.59
CA LYS A 2 -12.13 -6.35 -7.79
C LYS A 2 -10.79 -6.97 -7.37
N SER A 3 -10.20 -7.84 -8.20
CA SER A 3 -8.86 -8.39 -7.93
C SER A 3 -7.82 -7.27 -7.89
N PHE A 4 -6.87 -7.33 -6.96
CA PHE A 4 -5.77 -6.37 -6.84
C PHE A 4 -5.05 -6.17 -8.19
N LEU A 5 -4.77 -7.27 -8.90
CA LEU A 5 -4.10 -7.24 -10.20
C LEU A 5 -4.85 -6.36 -11.20
N LYS A 6 -6.17 -6.58 -11.33
CA LYS A 6 -7.02 -5.81 -12.23
C LYS A 6 -7.12 -4.34 -11.80
N PHE A 7 -7.15 -4.06 -10.51
CA PHE A 7 -7.16 -2.67 -10.02
C PHE A 7 -5.84 -1.96 -10.35
N ASN A 8 -4.71 -2.61 -10.07
CA ASN A 8 -3.38 -2.08 -10.29
C ASN A 8 -3.08 -1.89 -11.80
N GLU A 9 -3.53 -2.80 -12.65
CA GLU A 9 -3.39 -2.69 -14.11
C GLU A 9 -4.13 -1.47 -14.68
N VAL A 10 -5.33 -1.18 -14.17
CA VAL A 10 -6.11 -0.01 -14.58
C VAL A 10 -5.59 1.28 -13.94
N ASN A 11 -4.89 1.19 -12.82
CA ASN A 11 -4.41 2.34 -12.04
C ASN A 11 -2.91 2.24 -11.70
N PRO A 12 -2.00 2.11 -12.69
CA PRO A 12 -0.58 1.87 -12.42
C PRO A 12 0.07 3.01 -11.62
N ARG A 13 -0.39 4.25 -11.84
CA ARG A 13 0.06 5.46 -11.13
C ARG A 13 -0.10 5.37 -9.61
N VAL A 14 -1.07 4.60 -9.11
CA VAL A 14 -1.24 4.38 -7.67
C VAL A 14 -0.01 3.70 -7.08
N TYR A 15 0.54 2.70 -7.77
CA TYR A 15 1.74 2.02 -7.29
C TYR A 15 2.98 2.90 -7.39
N ASP A 16 3.08 3.73 -8.43
CA ASP A 16 4.18 4.67 -8.56
C ASP A 16 4.20 5.69 -7.41
N GLN A 17 3.06 6.30 -7.10
CA GLN A 17 2.93 7.18 -5.94
C GLN A 17 3.17 6.45 -4.61
N PHE A 18 2.76 5.19 -4.51
CA PHE A 18 3.03 4.37 -3.33
C PHE A 18 4.54 4.21 -3.10
N LYS A 19 5.32 3.92 -4.15
CA LYS A 19 6.79 3.83 -4.07
C LYS A 19 7.41 5.16 -3.66
N GLU A 20 7.00 6.25 -4.28
CA GLU A 20 7.52 7.60 -3.98
C GLU A 20 7.34 7.96 -2.51
N ILE A 21 6.11 7.77 -2.00
CA ILE A 21 5.80 8.07 -0.61
C ILE A 21 6.55 7.11 0.31
N ALA A 22 6.55 5.80 0.05
CA ALA A 22 7.29 4.83 0.87
C ALA A 22 8.78 5.19 0.99
N ASN A 23 9.41 5.52 -0.14
CA ASN A 23 10.82 5.95 -0.18
C ASN A 23 11.05 7.28 0.56
N LEU A 24 10.08 8.21 0.53
CA LEU A 24 10.15 9.44 1.32
C LEU A 24 10.10 9.18 2.83
N TYR A 25 9.29 8.22 3.29
CA TYR A 25 9.28 7.83 4.71
C TYR A 25 10.60 7.14 5.08
N ILE A 26 11.10 6.24 4.23
CA ILE A 26 12.39 5.56 4.41
C ILE A 26 13.54 6.56 4.54
N SER A 27 13.61 7.56 3.64
CA SER A 27 14.69 8.55 3.63
C SER A 27 14.67 9.45 4.87
N LYS A 28 13.52 9.58 5.53
CA LYS A 28 13.36 10.26 6.83
C LYS A 28 13.74 9.40 8.03
N GLY A 29 14.11 8.13 7.81
CA GLY A 29 14.53 7.20 8.87
C GLY A 29 13.38 6.42 9.51
N GLU A 30 12.20 6.41 8.90
CA GLU A 30 11.05 5.67 9.41
C GLU A 30 11.29 4.16 9.33
N ARG A 31 11.07 3.47 10.46
CA ARG A 31 11.33 2.02 10.58
C ARG A 31 10.06 1.18 10.51
N ARG A 32 8.88 1.81 10.65
CA ARG A 32 7.57 1.15 10.62
C ARG A 32 6.56 2.06 9.95
N ILE A 33 6.13 1.66 8.77
CA ILE A 33 5.19 2.41 7.94
C ILE A 33 3.85 1.67 7.93
N LYS A 34 2.73 2.40 8.05
CA LYS A 34 1.41 1.82 7.81
C LYS A 34 1.07 1.98 6.33
N ALA A 35 0.91 0.86 5.62
CA ALA A 35 0.59 0.89 4.20
C ALA A 35 -0.75 1.59 3.93
N GLU A 36 -1.71 1.45 4.85
CA GLU A 36 -3.00 2.15 4.79
C GLU A 36 -2.83 3.67 4.78
N THR A 37 -1.87 4.22 5.54
CA THR A 37 -1.61 5.66 5.57
C THR A 37 -1.13 6.16 4.21
N ILE A 38 -0.23 5.43 3.55
CA ILE A 38 0.22 5.77 2.20
C ILE A 38 -0.97 5.74 1.23
N CYS A 39 -1.78 4.68 1.27
CA CYS A 39 -2.98 4.56 0.46
C CYS A 39 -3.99 5.69 0.69
N GLU A 40 -4.14 6.16 1.93
CA GLU A 40 -5.01 7.29 2.27
C GLU A 40 -4.48 8.63 1.73
N ILE A 41 -3.16 8.85 1.79
CA ILE A 41 -2.51 10.03 1.19
C ILE A 41 -2.76 10.04 -0.34
N ILE A 42 -2.50 8.93 -1.01
CA ILE A 42 -2.73 8.78 -2.46
C ILE A 42 -4.21 9.03 -2.78
N ARG A 43 -5.12 8.43 -2.01
CA ARG A 43 -6.55 8.64 -2.21
C ARG A 43 -6.93 10.11 -2.10
N PHE A 44 -6.40 10.83 -1.11
CA PHE A 44 -6.68 12.26 -0.96
C PHE A 44 -6.13 13.09 -2.12
N GLN A 45 -4.94 12.74 -2.64
CA GLN A 45 -4.37 13.39 -3.82
C GLN A 45 -5.24 13.15 -5.06
N LEU A 46 -5.64 11.90 -5.31
CA LEU A 46 -6.45 11.53 -6.48
C LEU A 46 -7.91 12.00 -6.39
N MET A 47 -8.48 12.14 -5.19
CA MET A 47 -9.82 12.73 -5.02
C MET A 47 -9.90 14.19 -5.49
N LYS A 48 -8.77 14.91 -5.53
CA LYS A 48 -8.74 16.26 -6.12
C LYS A 48 -8.80 16.21 -7.65
N GLU A 49 -8.43 15.09 -8.26
CA GLU A 49 -8.32 14.91 -9.71
C GLU A 49 -9.55 14.17 -10.30
N PHE A 50 -10.20 13.26 -9.55
CA PHE A 50 -11.29 12.40 -10.04
C PHE A 50 -12.40 12.15 -9.01
N ASN A 51 -13.66 12.05 -9.47
CA ASN A 51 -14.82 11.70 -8.65
C ASN A 51 -14.93 10.18 -8.45
N ASP A 52 -14.64 9.72 -7.23
CA ASP A 52 -15.01 8.43 -6.61
C ASP A 52 -14.36 7.09 -7.04
N GLU A 53 -13.68 6.97 -8.18
CA GLU A 53 -13.13 5.66 -8.62
C GLU A 53 -12.02 5.10 -7.71
N HIS A 54 -11.39 5.96 -6.92
CA HIS A 54 -10.23 5.63 -6.08
C HIS A 54 -10.58 5.27 -4.63
N LYS A 55 -11.88 5.16 -4.30
CA LYS A 55 -12.33 4.82 -2.94
C LYS A 55 -11.79 3.45 -2.46
N PHE A 56 -11.49 2.55 -3.38
CA PHE A 56 -11.06 1.18 -3.07
C PHE A 56 -9.56 1.01 -2.80
N ILE A 57 -8.74 2.04 -3.00
CA ILE A 57 -7.28 1.94 -2.84
C ILE A 57 -6.90 1.40 -1.46
N ARG A 58 -7.60 1.84 -0.40
CA ARG A 58 -7.34 1.42 0.98
C ARG A 58 -7.45 -0.10 1.18
N PHE A 59 -8.33 -0.78 0.45
CA PHE A 59 -8.49 -2.24 0.59
C PHE A 59 -7.30 -3.02 0.06
N PHE A 60 -6.48 -2.40 -0.80
CA PHE A 60 -5.31 -3.02 -1.41
C PHE A 60 -3.99 -2.64 -0.72
N ALA A 61 -4.04 -1.99 0.45
CA ALA A 61 -2.85 -1.52 1.15
C ALA A 61 -1.83 -2.65 1.43
N GLN A 62 -2.30 -3.82 1.87
CA GLN A 62 -1.43 -4.96 2.13
C GLN A 62 -0.84 -5.55 0.85
N ASP A 63 -1.60 -5.55 -0.25
CA ASP A 63 -1.12 -6.04 -1.53
C ASP A 63 -0.05 -5.10 -2.11
N TYR A 64 -0.24 -3.79 -1.98
CA TYR A 64 0.79 -2.81 -2.33
C TYR A 64 2.05 -2.93 -1.45
N ALA A 65 1.90 -3.17 -0.15
CA ALA A 65 3.03 -3.42 0.74
C ALA A 65 3.83 -4.66 0.32
N LYS A 66 3.13 -5.78 0.05
CA LYS A 66 3.77 -7.02 -0.45
C LYS A 66 4.47 -6.77 -1.79
N LYS A 67 3.82 -6.07 -2.70
CA LYS A 67 4.40 -5.73 -4.01
C LYS A 67 5.67 -4.88 -3.86
N PHE A 68 5.65 -3.88 -2.97
CA PHE A 68 6.82 -3.05 -2.67
C PHE A 68 7.96 -3.88 -2.09
N GLU A 69 7.70 -4.73 -1.10
CA GLU A 69 8.76 -5.56 -0.51
C GLU A 69 9.35 -6.58 -1.50
N ASN A 70 8.55 -7.08 -2.45
CA ASN A 70 9.04 -7.92 -3.54
C ASN A 70 9.95 -7.13 -4.50
N ASP A 71 9.57 -5.89 -4.82
CA ASP A 71 10.35 -5.02 -5.73
C ASP A 71 11.58 -4.40 -5.03
N PHE A 72 11.56 -4.29 -3.69
CA PHE A 72 12.64 -3.74 -2.85
C PHE A 72 12.94 -4.65 -1.63
N PRO A 73 13.61 -5.80 -1.84
CA PRO A 73 13.87 -6.78 -0.78
C PRO A 73 14.62 -6.24 0.44
N GLN A 74 15.44 -5.20 0.28
CA GLN A 74 16.15 -4.53 1.37
C GLN A 74 15.23 -3.81 2.38
N HIS A 75 13.95 -3.63 2.04
CA HIS A 75 12.96 -2.98 2.89
C HIS A 75 11.88 -3.95 3.41
N VAL A 76 12.09 -5.26 3.28
CA VAL A 76 11.18 -6.28 3.84
C VAL A 76 10.96 -6.04 5.33
N GLY A 77 9.69 -6.02 5.75
CA GLY A 77 9.31 -5.82 7.15
C GLY A 77 9.15 -4.35 7.56
N ILE A 78 9.35 -3.41 6.63
CA ILE A 78 9.11 -1.99 6.91
C ILE A 78 7.63 -1.67 7.11
N PHE A 79 6.74 -2.42 6.45
CA PHE A 79 5.30 -2.20 6.60
C PHE A 79 4.74 -2.97 7.79
N THR A 80 3.92 -2.27 8.58
CA THR A 80 3.19 -2.92 9.67
C THR A 80 2.10 -3.81 9.08
N LYS A 81 2.28 -5.13 9.21
CA LYS A 81 1.27 -6.13 8.84
C LYS A 81 0.49 -6.50 10.10
N ARG A 82 -0.83 -6.70 9.99
CA ARG A 82 -1.58 -7.34 11.07
C ARG A 82 -1.05 -8.76 11.23
N LEU A 83 -0.56 -9.09 12.43
CA LEU A 83 -0.39 -10.48 12.83
C LEU A 83 -1.81 -11.06 12.97
N VAL A 84 -2.16 -11.99 12.10
CA VAL A 84 -3.33 -12.85 12.34
C VAL A 84 -2.79 -13.97 13.22
N ASN A 85 -3.06 -13.90 14.52
CA ASN A 85 -2.84 -15.05 15.39
C ASN A 85 -3.89 -16.09 14.98
N PHE A 86 -3.45 -17.13 14.27
CA PHE A 86 -4.25 -18.34 14.17
C PHE A 86 -4.06 -19.05 15.50
N GLU A 87 -5.10 -19.03 16.35
CA GLU A 87 -5.19 -20.04 17.41
C GLU A 87 -5.33 -21.37 16.69
N LEU A 88 -4.31 -22.21 16.80
CA LEU A 88 -4.40 -23.61 16.43
C LEU A 88 -5.35 -24.23 17.47
N GLU A 89 -6.57 -24.56 17.07
CA GLU A 89 -7.41 -25.47 17.86
C GLU A 89 -6.71 -26.84 17.86
N ASP A 90 -6.27 -27.28 19.05
CA ASP A 90 -5.74 -28.63 19.34
C ASP A 90 -6.84 -29.71 19.23
#